data_AF-A0A1G7U3E0-F1
#
_entry.id   AF-A0A1G7U3E0-F1
#
_cell.length_a   1.000
_cell.length_b   1.000
_cell.length_c   1.000
_cell.angle_alpha   90.00
_cell.angle_beta   90.00
_cell.angle_gamma   90.00
#
_symmetry.space_group_name_H-M   'P 1'
#
loop_
_entity.id
_entity.type
_entity.pdbx_description
1 polymer ?
#
loop_
_entity_poly.entity_id
_entity_poly.type
_entity_poly.pdbx_seq_one_letter_code
_entity_poly.pdbx_strand_id
1 'polypeptide(L)' 'MKLVVSAAICVGLLASPSAYSGELECEAVAQQNPFEIVDQLHGCTYEDLHEIYPDLDDIILQALMYRIVESMKVPG' A
#
# COMPACT_ATOMS: atom_id res chain seq x y z
N MET A 1 18.51 21.35 20.21
CA MET A 1 19.51 20.96 19.19
C MET A 1 18.75 20.50 17.96
N LYS A 2 19.04 21.10 16.80
CA LYS A 2 18.44 20.79 15.50
C LYS A 2 19.04 19.50 14.96
N LEU A 3 18.22 18.61 14.42
CA LEU A 3 18.63 17.67 13.38
C LEU A 3 17.57 17.67 12.28
N VAL A 4 18.04 18.10 11.12
CA VAL A 4 17.39 18.18 9.82
C VAL A 4 17.52 16.78 9.20
N VAL A 5 16.42 16.16 8.81
CA VAL A 5 16.44 15.05 7.85
C VAL A 5 15.51 15.44 6.71
N SER A 6 16.11 15.42 5.53
CA SER A 6 15.67 16.05 4.30
C SER A 6 14.33 15.54 3.77
N ALA A 7 13.54 16.48 3.25
CA ALA A 7 12.42 16.25 2.37
C ALA A 7 12.89 15.59 1.07
N ALA A 8 12.33 14.43 0.73
CA ALA A 8 12.23 13.96 -0.64
C ALA A 8 10.80 14.28 -1.11
N ILE A 9 10.67 15.37 -1.86
CA ILE A 9 9.45 15.82 -2.51
C ILE A 9 9.32 15.02 -3.81
N CYS A 10 8.37 14.08 -3.88
CA CYS A 10 7.94 13.47 -5.14
C CYS A 10 6.84 14.33 -5.76
N VAL A 11 7.23 15.42 -6.45
CA VAL A 11 6.31 16.17 -7.33
C VAL A 11 6.79 16.07 -8.77
N GLY A 12 5.93 15.46 -9.60
CA GLY A 12 6.05 15.36 -11.05
C GLY A 12 4.99 14.39 -11.60
N LEU A 13 3.70 14.69 -11.50
CA LEU A 13 2.93 15.53 -12.44
C LEU A 13 2.73 14.88 -13.84
N LEU A 14 1.65 14.09 -14.04
CA LEU A 14 0.52 14.36 -14.98
C LEU A 14 -0.30 13.10 -15.36
N ALA A 15 -1.62 13.28 -15.24
CA ALA A 15 -2.70 12.61 -15.95
C ALA A 15 -3.12 11.19 -15.53
N SER A 16 -3.94 11.11 -14.48
CA SER A 16 -5.08 10.16 -14.47
C SER A 16 -6.20 10.66 -13.55
N PRO A 17 -7.46 10.77 -14.01
CA PRO A 17 -8.60 11.14 -13.18
C PRO A 17 -9.07 9.92 -12.39
N SER A 18 -8.33 9.61 -11.32
CA SER A 18 -8.81 8.77 -10.22
C SER A 18 -8.05 9.21 -8.98
N ALA A 19 -8.34 10.43 -8.53
CA ALA A 19 -7.94 10.94 -7.24
C ALA A 19 -8.66 10.14 -6.15
N TYR A 20 -8.22 8.91 -5.92
CA TYR A 20 -8.36 8.30 -4.60
C TYR A 20 -7.14 8.77 -3.81
N SER A 21 -7.26 9.98 -3.25
CA SER A 21 -6.39 10.47 -2.18
C SER A 21 -6.62 9.61 -0.95
N GLY A 22 -6.09 8.38 -0.99
CA GLY A 22 -5.74 7.66 0.22
C GLY A 22 -4.35 8.12 0.62
N GLU A 23 -4.26 9.27 1.29
CA GLU A 23 -3.26 9.41 2.34
C GLU A 23 -3.62 8.37 3.42
N LEU A 24 -3.49 7.08 3.09
CA LEU A 24 -3.39 6.05 4.09
C LEU A 24 -2.11 6.41 4.82
N GLU A 25 -2.24 6.77 6.10
CA GLU A 25 -1.10 6.91 6.99
C GLU A 25 -0.34 5.57 6.93
N CYS A 26 0.66 5.45 6.05
CA CYS A 26 1.33 4.19 5.74
C CYS A 26 1.87 3.54 7.03
N GLU A 27 2.21 4.35 8.03
CA GLU A 27 2.63 3.91 9.36
C GLU A 27 1.52 3.19 10.16
N ALA A 28 0.27 3.63 10.06
CA ALA A 28 -0.87 2.99 10.75
C ALA A 28 -1.30 1.68 10.06
N VAL A 29 -1.09 1.59 8.74
CA VAL A 29 -1.38 0.40 7.93
C VAL A 29 -0.31 -0.67 8.11
N ALA A 30 0.96 -0.28 8.19
CA ALA A 30 2.10 -1.19 8.39
C ALA A 30 2.00 -1.97 9.72
N GLN A 31 1.34 -1.41 10.74
CA GLN A 31 1.14 -2.07 12.05
C GLN A 31 -0.05 -3.04 12.07
N GLN A 32 -0.90 -3.03 11.04
CA GLN A 32 -2.07 -3.90 10.95
C GLN A 32 -1.74 -5.18 10.20
N ASN A 33 -2.46 -6.27 10.50
CA ASN A 33 -2.33 -7.51 9.75
C ASN A 33 -2.88 -7.30 8.33
N PRO A 34 -2.05 -7.40 7.27
CA PRO A 34 -2.48 -7.09 5.91
C PRO A 34 -3.61 -7.97 5.40
N PHE A 35 -3.76 -9.19 5.95
CA PHE A 35 -4.84 -10.11 5.59
C PHE A 35 -6.20 -9.73 6.19
N GLU A 36 -6.25 -8.82 7.15
CA GLU A 36 -7.49 -8.31 7.76
C GLU A 36 -7.97 -7.01 7.10
N ILE A 37 -7.09 -6.30 6.40
CA ILE A 37 -7.36 -5.01 5.77
C ILE A 37 -7.25 -5.04 4.25
N VAL A 38 -7.44 -6.21 3.65
CA VAL A 38 -7.33 -6.46 2.20
C VAL A 38 -8.12 -5.44 1.37
N ASP A 39 -9.31 -5.04 1.82
CA ASP A 39 -10.17 -4.07 1.13
C ASP A 39 -9.57 -2.66 1.03
N GLN A 40 -8.64 -2.32 1.94
CA GLN A 40 -7.95 -1.03 1.96
C GLN A 40 -6.72 -1.03 1.04
N LEU A 41 -6.28 -2.21 0.60
CA LEU A 41 -5.07 -2.40 -0.21
C LEU A 41 -5.36 -2.51 -1.72
N HIS A 42 -6.60 -2.25 -2.17
CA HIS A 42 -7.04 -2.39 -3.57
C HIS A 42 -6.32 -1.50 -4.60
N GLY A 43 -5.43 -0.60 -4.17
CA GLY A 43 -4.57 0.22 -5.04
C GLY A 43 -3.08 -0.06 -4.91
N CYS A 44 -2.67 -0.96 -4.02
CA CYS A 44 -1.26 -1.23 -3.76
C CYS A 44 -0.69 -2.20 -4.80
N THR A 45 0.47 -1.86 -5.33
CA THR A 45 1.30 -2.74 -6.17
C THR A 45 2.11 -3.72 -5.32
N TYR A 46 2.78 -4.68 -5.97
CA TYR A 46 3.73 -5.55 -5.28
C TYR A 46 4.82 -4.75 -4.55
N GLU A 47 5.35 -3.73 -5.22
CA GLU A 47 6.41 -2.87 -4.69
C GLU A 47 5.91 -2.09 -3.46
N ASP A 48 4.70 -1.52 -3.53
CA ASP A 48 4.09 -0.82 -2.40
C ASP A 48 3.90 -1.76 -1.19
N LEU A 49 3.40 -2.98 -1.43
CA LEU A 49 3.20 -3.96 -0.35
C LEU A 49 4.53 -4.43 0.26
N HIS A 50 5.57 -4.58 -0.56
CA HIS A 50 6.91 -4.93 -0.11
C HIS A 50 7.55 -3.78 0.69
N GLU A 51 7.27 -2.52 0.35
CA GLU A 51 7.71 -1.36 1.13
C GLU A 51 6.97 -1.20 2.46
N ILE A 52 5.65 -1.46 2.48
CA ILE A 52 4.83 -1.37 3.71
C ILE A 52 5.11 -2.54 4.65
N TYR A 53 5.36 -3.73 4.09
CA TYR A 53 5.57 -4.97 4.83
C TYR A 53 6.87 -5.67 4.42
N PRO A 54 8.05 -5.06 4.70
CA PRO A 54 9.34 -5.60 4.28
C PRO A 54 9.71 -6.92 4.97
N ASP A 55 9.06 -7.22 6.09
CA ASP A 55 9.26 -8.46 6.85
C ASP A 55 8.43 -9.65 6.31
N LEU A 56 7.55 -9.42 5.33
CA LEU A 56 6.80 -10.51 4.70
C LEU A 56 7.64 -11.18 3.61
N ASP A 57 7.68 -12.51 3.64
CA ASP A 57 8.26 -13.30 2.56
C ASP A 57 7.50 -13.06 1.24
N ASP A 58 8.22 -13.15 0.12
CA ASP A 58 7.68 -13.02 -1.24
C ASP A 58 6.46 -13.92 -1.49
N ILE A 59 6.46 -15.15 -0.94
CA ILE A 59 5.34 -16.09 -1.05
C ILE A 59 4.09 -15.54 -0.37
N ILE A 60 4.27 -14.90 0.79
CA ILE A 60 3.18 -14.31 1.56
C ILE A 60 2.68 -13.03 0.89
N LEU A 61 3.58 -12.21 0.34
CA LEU A 61 3.22 -11.04 -0.48
C LEU A 61 2.41 -11.44 -1.73
N GLN A 62 2.81 -12.50 -2.43
CA GLN A 62 2.05 -13.01 -3.57
C GLN A 62 0.66 -13.53 -3.16
N ALA A 63 0.56 -14.23 -2.02
CA ALA A 63 -0.73 -14.68 -1.50
C ALA A 63 -1.63 -13.50 -1.09
N LEU A 64 -1.06 -12.45 -0.51
CA LEU A 64 -1.75 -11.21 -0.18
C LEU A 64 -2.26 -10.52 -1.44
N MET A 65 -1.40 -10.34 -2.46
CA MET A 65 -1.80 -9.80 -3.76
C MET A 65 -2.94 -10.57 -4.41
N TYR A 66 -2.85 -11.91 -4.41
CA TYR A 66 -3.93 -12.75 -4.91
C TYR A 66 -5.24 -12.46 -4.16
N ARG A 67 -5.18 -12.34 -2.84
CA ARG A 67 -6.36 -12.09 -2.02
C ARG A 67 -6.97 -10.70 -2.23
N ILE A 68 -6.14 -9.67 -2.44
CA ILE A 68 -6.55 -8.31 -2.85
C ILE A 68 -7.27 -8.36 -4.20
N VAL A 69 -6.73 -9.11 -5.16
CA VAL A 69 -7.37 -9.28 -6.47
C VAL A 69 -8.70 -10.03 -6.36
N GLU A 70 -8.77 -11.05 -5.51
CA GLU A 70 -10.01 -11.80 -5.28
C GLU A 70 -11.08 -10.98 -4.54
N SER A 71 -10.73 -10.15 -3.57
CA SER A 71 -11.70 -9.30 -2.86
C SER A 71 -12.31 -8.24 -3.78
N MET A 72 -11.55 -7.72 -4.75
CA MET A 72 -12.08 -6.82 -5.78
C MET A 72 -13.11 -7.47 -6.71
N LYS A 73 -13.16 -8.80 -6.77
CA LYS A 73 -14.10 -9.54 -7.62
C LYS A 73 -15.49 -9.68 -7.01
N VAL A 74 -15.83 -8.94 -5.93
CA VAL A 74 -17.03 -9.16 -5.08
C VAL A 74 -18.19 -9.84 -5.84
N PRO A 75 -18.64 -11.01 -5.36
CA PRO A 75 -19.74 -11.77 -5.93
C PRO A 75 -21.05 -10.99 -5.82
N GLY A 76 -21.85 -11.02 -6.89
CA GLY A 76 -23.24 -10.59 -6.84
C GLY A 76 -24.09 -11.43 -5.89
#